data_AF-A0A1M7BMP2-F1
#
_entry.id   AF-A0A1M7BMP2-F1
#
_cell.length_a   1.000
_cell.length_b   1.000
_cell.length_c   1.000
_cell.angle_alpha   90.00
_cell.angle_beta   90.00
_cell.angle_gamma   90.00
#
_symmetry.space_group_name_H-M   'P 1'
#
loop_
_entity.id
_entity.type
_entity.pdbx_description
1 polymer ?
#
loop_
_entity_poly.entity_id
_entity_poly.type
_entity_poly.pdbx_seq_one_letter_code
_entity_poly.pdbx_strand_id
1 'polypeptide(L)'
;MSFMINSHQMALPCSCGYARPGHSKTAEEPVTLDEETDIGKLLAYLLKTRDKAKMIRENSPAGSYLDSVLQRTIAGIETEIATLRYLSPADAGDIKSKSARMRPAL
;
A
#
# COMPACT_ATOMS: atom_id res chain seq x y z
N MET A 1 -57.81 -37.97 -4.77
CA MET A 1 -56.65 -37.88 -5.68
C MET A 1 -55.71 -36.84 -5.09
N SER A 2 -54.72 -37.28 -4.32
CA SER A 2 -53.29 -37.33 -4.70
C SER A 2 -52.60 -35.97 -4.44
N PHE A 3 -51.74 -35.85 -3.42
CA PHE A 3 -50.27 -36.09 -3.46
C PHE A 3 -49.61 -35.07 -4.43
N MET A 4 -48.53 -34.33 -4.14
CA MET A 4 -47.37 -34.44 -3.23
C MET A 4 -46.58 -33.11 -3.39
N ILE A 5 -46.04 -32.54 -2.30
CA ILE A 5 -44.60 -32.44 -1.97
C ILE A 5 -43.80 -31.28 -2.61
N ASN A 6 -43.12 -30.55 -1.71
CA ASN A 6 -41.86 -29.79 -1.81
C ASN A 6 -41.42 -29.24 -3.16
N SER A 7 -41.05 -27.96 -3.13
CA SER A 7 -39.68 -27.61 -3.50
C SER A 7 -39.15 -26.56 -2.54
N HIS A 8 -38.16 -27.01 -1.76
CA HIS A 8 -37.36 -26.21 -0.86
C HIS A 8 -36.79 -24.98 -1.57
N GLN A 9 -37.09 -23.79 -1.04
CA GLN A 9 -36.31 -22.60 -1.31
C GLN A 9 -35.03 -22.70 -0.48
N MET A 10 -34.06 -23.45 -0.99
CA MET A 10 -32.68 -23.49 -0.51
C MET A 10 -31.85 -22.65 -1.48
N ALA A 11 -31.55 -21.41 -1.12
CA ALA A 11 -30.42 -20.68 -1.65
C ALA A 11 -29.86 -19.82 -0.51
N LEU A 12 -28.98 -20.46 0.25
CA LEU A 12 -28.17 -19.86 1.30
C LEU A 12 -27.43 -18.62 0.77
N PRO A 13 -27.16 -17.61 1.63
CA PRO A 13 -26.27 -16.53 1.28
C PRO A 13 -24.87 -17.10 1.02
N CYS A 14 -24.34 -16.90 -0.19
CA CYS A 14 -22.90 -17.00 -0.42
C CYS A 14 -22.20 -15.82 0.28
N SER A 15 -22.21 -15.84 1.61
CA SER A 15 -21.28 -15.08 2.43
C SER A 15 -19.95 -15.83 2.36
N CYS A 16 -19.11 -15.48 1.39
CA CYS A 16 -17.72 -15.88 1.40
C CYS A 16 -17.06 -15.12 2.56
N GLY A 17 -17.16 -15.71 3.76
CA GLY A 17 -16.47 -15.25 4.95
C GLY A 17 -14.98 -15.34 4.67
N TYR A 18 -14.36 -14.19 4.37
CA TYR A 18 -12.91 -14.07 4.47
C TYR A 18 -12.55 -14.26 5.95
N ALA A 19 -12.17 -15.50 6.29
CA ALA A 19 -11.53 -15.80 7.55
C ALA A 19 -10.26 -14.92 7.64
N ARG A 20 -10.30 -13.89 8.49
CA ARG A 20 -9.09 -13.15 8.87
C ARG A 20 -8.14 -14.14 9.55
N PRO A 21 -6.92 -14.33 9.02
CA PRO A 21 -5.89 -15.02 9.78
C PRO A 21 -5.63 -14.21 11.06
N GLY A 22 -5.73 -14.88 12.20
CA GLY A 22 -5.34 -14.29 13.48
C GLY A 22 -3.86 -13.94 13.44
N HIS A 23 -3.53 -12.65 13.59
CA HIS A 23 -2.18 -12.26 13.93
C HIS A 23 -1.87 -12.84 15.32
N SER A 24 -1.04 -13.89 15.34
CA SER A 24 -0.35 -14.34 16.53
C SER A 24 0.35 -13.15 17.16
N LYS A 25 0.13 -12.96 18.47
CA LYS A 25 0.93 -12.07 19.32
C LYS A 25 2.40 -12.45 19.17
N THR A 26 3.13 -11.74 18.32
CA THR A 26 4.59 -11.66 18.41
C THR A 26 4.87 -10.53 19.39
N ALA A 27 5.55 -10.86 20.48
CA ALA A 27 6.05 -9.87 21.42
C ALA A 27 6.83 -8.80 20.64
N GLU A 28 6.41 -7.54 20.76
CA GLU A 28 7.12 -6.41 20.17
C GLU A 28 8.42 -6.21 20.95
N GLU A 29 9.49 -6.80 20.45
CA GLU A 29 10.84 -6.36 20.75
C GLU A 29 10.96 -4.89 20.28
N PRO A 30 11.54 -3.96 21.06
CA PRO A 30 11.77 -2.61 20.60
C PRO A 30 12.81 -2.66 19.47
N VAL A 31 12.30 -2.60 18.26
CA VAL A 31 13.06 -2.55 17.02
C VAL A 31 13.82 -1.21 17.00
N THR A 32 15.07 -1.22 17.47
CA THR A 32 15.99 -0.08 17.35
C THR A 32 16.49 -0.04 15.91
N LEU A 33 15.68 0.57 15.04
CA LEU A 33 16.04 0.83 13.65
C LEU A 33 16.65 2.22 13.57
N ASP A 34 17.81 2.33 12.92
CA ASP A 34 18.26 3.62 12.40
C ASP A 34 17.25 4.03 11.33
N GLU A 35 16.22 4.77 11.75
CA GLU A 35 15.02 5.11 10.95
C GLU A 35 15.40 5.66 9.57
N GLU A 36 16.49 6.43 9.50
CA GLU A 36 17.03 7.00 8.26
C GLU A 36 17.56 5.93 7.29
N THR A 37 18.26 4.92 7.82
CA THR A 37 18.79 3.81 7.03
C THR A 37 17.67 2.91 6.52
N ASP A 38 16.62 2.71 7.31
CA ASP A 38 15.53 1.79 6.96
C ASP A 38 14.49 2.42 6.03
N ILE A 39 14.23 3.72 6.13
CA ILE A 39 13.49 4.48 5.11
C ILE A 39 14.23 4.39 3.76
N GLY A 40 15.55 4.54 3.76
CA GLY A 40 16.37 4.43 2.55
C GLY A 40 16.26 3.05 1.88
N LYS A 41 16.35 1.97 2.66
CA LYS A 41 16.17 0.59 2.16
C LYS A 41 14.77 0.37 1.60
N LEU A 42 13.74 0.84 2.30
CA LEU A 42 12.35 0.68 1.87
C LEU A 42 12.10 1.44 0.56
N LEU A 43 12.60 2.66 0.45
CA LEU A 43 12.50 3.47 -0.77
C LEU A 43 13.19 2.77 -1.95
N ALA A 44 14.40 2.24 -1.77
CA ALA A 44 15.11 1.47 -2.79
C ALA A 44 14.32 0.21 -3.22
N TYR A 45 13.72 -0.50 -2.26
CA TYR A 45 12.88 -1.66 -2.53
C TYR A 45 11.63 -1.30 -3.34
N LEU A 46 10.93 -0.22 -2.96
CA LEU A 46 9.72 0.22 -3.65
C LEU A 46 10.01 0.71 -5.07
N LEU A 47 11.11 1.44 -5.29
CA LEU A 47 11.55 1.84 -6.63
C LEU A 47 11.76 0.62 -7.52
N LYS A 48 12.51 -0.38 -7.04
CA LYS A 48 12.76 -1.62 -7.79
C LYS A 48 11.47 -2.38 -8.07
N THR A 49 10.54 -2.41 -7.11
CA THR A 49 9.26 -3.09 -7.26
C THR A 49 8.36 -2.40 -8.28
N ARG A 50 8.30 -1.06 -8.25
CA ARG A 50 7.60 -0.25 -9.26
C ARG A 50 8.13 -0.54 -10.66
N ASP A 51 9.45 -0.55 -10.84
CA ASP A 51 10.06 -0.73 -12.16
C ASP A 51 9.78 -2.14 -12.70
N LYS A 52 9.82 -3.15 -11.83
CA LYS A 52 9.37 -4.51 -12.18
C LYS A 52 7.89 -4.56 -12.56
N ALA A 53 7.01 -3.90 -11.81
CA ALA A 53 5.59 -3.86 -12.12
C ALA A 53 5.32 -3.19 -13.48
N LYS A 54 6.05 -2.10 -13.80
CA LYS A 54 6.01 -1.44 -15.11
C LYS A 54 6.41 -2.39 -16.23
N MET A 55 7.54 -3.07 -16.08
CA MET A 55 8.03 -4.05 -17.05
C MET A 55 7.03 -5.20 -17.29
N ILE A 56 6.41 -5.75 -16.22
CA ILE A 56 5.40 -6.80 -16.39
C ILE A 56 4.15 -6.26 -17.11
N ARG A 57 3.73 -5.03 -16.79
CA ARG A 57 2.57 -4.40 -17.40
C ARG A 57 2.76 -4.17 -18.90
N GLU A 58 3.95 -3.73 -19.31
CA GLU A 58 4.30 -3.53 -20.73
C GLU A 58 4.17 -4.82 -21.57
N ASN A 59 4.34 -5.98 -20.93
CA ASN A 59 4.18 -7.28 -21.56
C ASN A 59 2.78 -7.90 -21.33
N SER A 60 1.89 -7.20 -20.63
CA SER A 60 0.54 -7.68 -20.33
C SER A 60 -0.43 -7.23 -21.44
N PRO A 61 -1.41 -8.07 -21.83
CA PRO A 61 -2.45 -7.65 -22.77
C PRO A 61 -3.23 -6.45 -22.23
N ALA A 62 -3.38 -5.41 -23.04
CA ALA A 62 -4.11 -4.21 -22.67
C ALA A 62 -5.57 -4.54 -22.30
N GLY A 63 -6.06 -3.95 -21.21
CA GLY A 63 -7.43 -4.19 -20.72
C GLY A 63 -7.62 -5.55 -20.05
N SER A 64 -6.58 -6.38 -19.93
CA SER A 64 -6.64 -7.58 -19.10
C SER A 64 -6.79 -7.22 -17.62
N TYR A 65 -7.28 -8.16 -16.82
CA TYR A 65 -7.32 -8.01 -15.37
C TYR A 65 -5.93 -7.66 -14.81
N LEU A 66 -4.88 -8.33 -15.30
CA LEU A 66 -3.50 -8.10 -14.88
C LEU A 66 -3.03 -6.66 -15.20
N ASP A 67 -3.33 -6.12 -16.38
CA ASP A 67 -3.03 -4.72 -16.73
C ASP A 67 -3.70 -3.75 -15.74
N SER A 68 -4.99 -3.95 -15.45
CA SER A 68 -5.72 -3.10 -14.49
C SER A 68 -5.18 -3.18 -13.05
N VAL A 69 -4.76 -4.38 -12.63
CA VAL A 69 -4.18 -4.60 -11.30
C VAL A 69 -2.81 -3.92 -11.23
N LEU A 70 -1.95 -4.16 -12.22
CA LEU A 70 -0.61 -3.56 -12.26
C LEU A 70 -0.69 -2.04 -12.34
N GLN A 71 -1.65 -1.47 -13.07
CA GLN A 71 -1.87 -0.04 -13.09
C GLN A 71 -2.17 0.53 -11.69
N ARG A 72 -3.09 -0.10 -10.93
CA ARG A 72 -3.40 0.31 -9.56
C ARG A 72 -2.21 0.09 -8.61
N THR A 73 -1.51 -1.03 -8.74
CA THR A 73 -0.33 -1.34 -7.94
C THR A 73 0.78 -0.32 -8.15
N ILE A 74 1.08 0.04 -9.41
CA ILE A 74 2.08 1.07 -9.74
C ILE A 74 1.69 2.41 -9.12
N ALA A 75 0.43 2.83 -9.26
CA ALA A 75 -0.05 4.07 -8.65
C ALA A 75 0.08 4.06 -7.12
N GLY A 76 -0.28 2.95 -6.46
CA GLY A 76 -0.09 2.79 -5.01
C GLY A 76 1.37 2.91 -4.59
N ILE A 77 2.28 2.20 -5.26
CA ILE A 77 3.71 2.28 -4.96
C ILE A 77 4.25 3.70 -5.17
N GLU A 78 3.81 4.42 -6.20
CA GLU A 78 4.22 5.81 -6.43
C GLU A 78 3.76 6.74 -5.30
N THR A 79 2.57 6.53 -4.73
CA THR A 79 2.11 7.29 -3.56
C THR A 79 2.90 6.97 -2.29
N GLU A 80 3.26 5.70 -2.07
CA GLU A 80 4.08 5.28 -0.92
C GLU A 80 5.50 5.87 -1.03
N ILE A 81 6.10 5.86 -2.22
CA ILE A 81 7.41 6.49 -2.45
C ILE A 81 7.36 7.99 -2.14
N ALA A 82 6.31 8.70 -2.61
CA ALA A 82 6.16 10.12 -2.33
C ALA A 82 6.05 10.40 -0.82
N THR A 83 5.29 9.56 -0.11
CA THR A 83 5.13 9.66 1.34
C THR A 83 6.45 9.42 2.06
N LEU A 84 7.22 8.38 1.69
CA LEU A 84 8.51 8.10 2.29
C LEU A 84 9.56 9.18 2.02
N ARG A 85 9.54 9.80 0.83
CA ARG A 85 10.40 10.95 0.54
C ARG A 85 10.07 12.13 1.43
N TYR A 86 8.79 12.45 1.59
CA TYR A 86 8.34 13.50 2.49
C TYR A 86 8.76 13.26 3.95
N LEU A 87 8.70 12.02 4.41
CA LEU A 87 9.09 11.63 5.77
C LEU A 87 10.61 11.48 5.95
N SER A 88 11.39 11.45 4.87
CA SER A 88 12.82 11.26 4.95
C SER A 88 13.51 12.51 5.54
N PRO A 89 14.32 12.37 6.59
CA PRO A 89 14.97 13.50 7.25
C PRO A 89 15.92 14.27 6.32
N ALA A 90 16.46 13.61 5.28
CA ALA A 90 17.29 14.24 4.25
C ALA A 90 16.55 15.35 3.47
N ASP A 91 15.25 15.20 3.21
CA ASP A 91 14.41 16.21 2.54
C ASP A 91 13.78 17.21 3.53
N ALA A 92 13.69 16.85 4.82
CA ALA A 92 13.09 17.70 5.86
C ALA A 92 13.91 18.97 6.19
N GLY A 93 15.20 19.01 5.80
CA GLY A 93 16.08 20.17 5.97
C GLY A 93 15.70 21.37 5.08
N ASP A 94 15.09 21.14 3.92
CA ASP A 94 14.83 22.19 2.94
C ASP A 94 13.57 23.03 3.26
N ILE A 95 12.59 22.42 3.96
CA ILE A 95 11.32 23.08 4.31
C ILE A 95 11.49 24.08 5.48
N LYS A 96 12.50 23.91 6.33
CA LYS A 96 12.68 24.75 7.54
C LYS A 96 13.33 26.13 7.30
N SER A 97 13.74 26.47 6.07
CA SER A 97 14.59 27.64 5.82
C SER A 97 13.89 28.98 5.60
N LYS A 98 12.54 29.06 5.55
CA LYS A 98 11.83 30.30 5.16
C LYS A 98 10.92 30.95 6.22
N SER A 99 11.20 30.76 7.50
CA SER A 99 10.69 31.67 8.54
C SER A 99 11.80 32.62 8.99
N ALA A 100 12.15 33.56 8.11
CA ALA A 100 12.93 34.72 8.52
C ALA A 100 12.04 35.55 9.46
N ARG A 101 12.21 35.33 10.76
CA ARG A 101 11.56 36.11 11.81
C ARG A 101 11.98 37.57 11.63
N MET A 102 11.09 38.42 11.10
CA MET A 102 11.32 39.86 11.04
C MET A 102 11.65 40.35 12.45
N ARG A 103 12.84 40.93 12.62
CA ARG A 103 13.15 41.68 13.84
C ARG A 103 12.61 43.09 13.64
N PRO A 104 11.81 43.64 14.56
CA PRO A 104 11.36 45.03 14.47
C PRO A 104 12.58 45.95 14.52
N ALA A 105 12.57 46.98 13.68
CA ALA A 105 13.57 48.04 13.70
C ALA A 105 13.44 48.81 15.02
N LEU A 106 14.56 48.93 15.74
CA LEU A 106 14.72 49.87 16.86
C LEU A 106 15.08 51.25 16.32
#